data_AF-A0A812QNY7-F1
#
_entry.id   AF-A0A812QNY7-F1
#
_cell.length_a   1.000
_cell.length_b   1.000
_cell.length_c   1.000
_cell.angle_alpha   90.00
_cell.angle_beta   90.00
_cell.angle_gamma   90.00
#
_symmetry.space_group_name_H-M   'P 1'
#
loop_
_entity.id
_entity.type
_entity.pdbx_description
1 polymer ?
#
loop_
_entity_poly.entity_id
_entity_poly.type
_entity_poly.pdbx_seq_one_letter_code
_entity_poly.pdbx_strand_id
1 'polypeptide(L)'
;MTSPQATKILSSIVANFPPPQETTTSVTSASLSWGSWGHPEMCHRPCVYILKGSQCQQGALCQFCHHGQHSPIPKLDQNQRARVQRLTDGELLGLLIPHIREQAKAAGVLEQAEDFIRTLEGKMPCTENSEINNMPRKELCKLKKTLRHMNLTALVKLLPAQYVTDSYQKLRSFVAEPLKFEL
;
A
#
# COMPACT_ATOMS: atom_id res chain seq x y z
N MET A 1 -2.08 -43.10 19.52
CA MET A 1 -0.63 -43.27 19.75
C MET A 1 0.13 -42.37 18.79
N THR A 2 0.36 -41.11 19.18
CA THR A 2 1.04 -40.10 18.34
C THR A 2 2.55 -40.25 18.51
N SER A 3 3.23 -40.50 17.38
CA SER A 3 4.65 -40.88 17.31
C SER A 3 5.59 -39.72 17.72
N PRO A 4 6.59 -39.94 18.60
CA PRO A 4 7.49 -38.91 19.14
C PRO A 4 8.60 -38.44 18.19
N GLN A 5 8.56 -38.76 16.89
CA GLN A 5 9.65 -38.42 15.95
C GLN A 5 9.58 -37.01 15.34
N ALA A 6 8.42 -36.34 15.37
CA ALA A 6 8.24 -35.06 14.68
C ALA A 6 8.92 -33.86 15.40
N THR A 7 9.16 -33.95 16.71
CA THR A 7 9.69 -32.83 17.51
C THR A 7 11.21 -32.65 17.40
N LYS A 8 11.97 -33.69 17.04
CA LYS A 8 13.43 -33.63 16.92
C LYS A 8 13.93 -32.93 15.65
N ILE A 9 13.08 -32.79 14.62
CA ILE A 9 13.48 -32.17 13.35
C ILE A 9 13.43 -30.63 13.47
N LEU A 10 12.44 -30.08 14.18
CA LEU A 10 12.28 -28.64 14.35
C LEU A 10 13.38 -28.00 15.21
N SER A 11 13.89 -28.69 16.22
CA SER A 11 14.98 -28.21 17.08
C SER A 11 16.31 -28.04 16.33
N SER A 12 16.58 -28.91 15.36
CA SER A 12 17.84 -28.94 14.60
C SER A 12 17.92 -27.84 13.54
N ILE A 13 16.76 -27.39 13.02
CA ILE A 13 16.68 -26.31 12.03
C ILE A 13 16.96 -24.94 12.66
N VAL A 14 16.57 -24.74 13.93
CA VAL A 14 16.79 -23.48 14.65
C VAL A 14 18.28 -23.29 15.03
N ALA A 15 19.04 -24.37 15.23
CA ALA A 15 20.44 -24.31 15.66
C ALA A 15 21.44 -23.87 14.57
N ASN A 16 21.05 -23.91 13.29
CA ASN A 16 21.91 -23.55 12.16
C ASN A 16 21.70 -22.11 11.66
N PHE A 17 20.98 -21.27 12.42
CA PHE A 17 20.88 -19.86 12.05
C PHE A 17 22.22 -19.16 12.33
N PRO A 18 22.90 -18.62 11.31
CA PRO A 18 24.12 -17.87 11.53
C PRO A 18 23.81 -16.66 12.43
N PRO A 19 24.70 -16.33 13.39
CA PRO A 19 24.51 -15.17 14.24
C PRO A 19 24.39 -13.90 13.39
N PRO A 20 23.53 -12.93 13.75
CA PRO A 20 23.45 -11.66 13.06
C PRO A 20 24.83 -11.02 13.10
N GLN A 21 25.43 -10.79 11.92
CA GLN A 21 26.66 -10.03 11.86
C GLN A 21 26.34 -8.58 12.24
N GLU A 22 26.87 -8.16 13.38
CA GLU A 22 26.76 -6.80 13.90
C GLU A 22 27.63 -5.87 13.06
N THR A 23 27.08 -5.33 11.98
CA THR A 23 27.67 -4.17 11.32
C THR A 23 27.24 -2.91 12.05
N THR A 24 28.02 -2.54 13.07
CA THR A 24 28.11 -1.19 13.61
C THR A 24 28.70 -0.25 12.56
N THR A 25 27.85 0.52 11.89
CA THR A 25 28.28 1.77 11.23
C THR A 25 27.15 2.80 11.20
N SER A 26 27.38 3.86 11.96
CA SER A 26 27.13 5.27 11.62
C SER A 26 25.71 5.70 11.22
N VAL A 27 25.11 6.49 12.11
CA VAL A 27 23.97 7.39 11.84
C VAL A 27 24.36 8.34 10.71
N THR A 28 24.01 8.01 9.49
CA THR A 28 24.27 8.84 8.30
C THR A 28 23.11 8.64 7.34
N SER A 29 22.34 9.73 7.12
CA SER A 29 21.34 9.94 6.07
C SER A 29 20.63 8.67 5.58
N ALA A 30 19.42 8.41 6.07
CA ALA A 30 18.57 7.31 5.61
C ALA A 30 18.53 7.30 4.07
N SER A 31 19.20 6.31 3.47
CA SER A 31 19.18 6.15 2.02
C SER A 31 17.72 5.96 1.58
N LEU A 32 17.24 6.89 0.78
CA LEU A 32 15.92 6.83 0.18
C LEU A 32 15.79 5.50 -0.59
N SER A 33 14.77 4.74 -0.24
CA SER A 33 14.45 3.47 -0.89
C SER A 33 13.41 3.66 -2.00
N TRP A 34 13.30 2.70 -2.93
CA TRP A 34 12.19 2.65 -3.90
C TRP A 34 10.81 2.71 -3.23
N GLY A 35 10.69 2.12 -2.04
CA GLY A 35 9.47 2.18 -1.24
C GLY A 35 9.15 3.59 -0.72
N SER A 36 10.13 4.48 -0.65
CA SER A 36 10.00 5.85 -0.18
C SER A 36 9.47 6.80 -1.25
N TRP A 37 9.44 6.38 -2.51
CA TRP A 37 8.99 7.22 -3.61
C TRP A 37 7.49 7.52 -3.50
N GLY A 38 7.16 8.82 -3.51
CA GLY A 38 5.83 9.35 -3.31
C GLY A 38 5.46 9.63 -1.85
N HIS A 39 6.41 9.61 -0.91
CA HIS A 39 6.12 10.01 0.48
C HIS A 39 5.62 11.48 0.55
N PRO A 40 4.66 11.82 1.44
CA PRO A 40 3.94 10.96 2.39
C PRO A 40 2.70 10.24 1.82
N GLU A 41 2.13 10.74 0.73
CA GLU A 41 0.78 10.35 0.27
C GLU A 41 0.74 9.06 -0.58
N MET A 42 1.87 8.69 -1.18
CA MET A 42 1.99 7.58 -2.14
C MET A 42 3.21 6.68 -1.90
N CYS A 43 3.88 6.81 -0.76
CA CYS A 43 4.92 5.86 -0.38
C CYS A 43 4.31 4.47 -0.09
N HIS A 44 5.17 3.45 -0.08
CA HIS A 44 4.79 2.14 0.42
C HIS A 44 4.70 2.14 1.95
N ARG A 45 4.29 1.00 2.52
CA ARG A 45 4.29 0.84 3.98
C ARG A 45 5.70 1.09 4.54
N PRO A 46 5.82 1.56 5.79
CA PRO A 46 7.12 1.73 6.44
C PRO A 46 7.91 0.41 6.48
N CYS A 47 9.22 0.54 6.30
CA CYS A 47 10.18 -0.55 6.47
C CYS A 47 10.25 -0.90 7.95
N VAL A 48 10.03 -2.18 8.26
CA VAL A 48 9.99 -2.66 9.65
C VAL A 48 11.36 -2.47 10.34
N TYR A 49 12.46 -2.60 9.60
CA TYR A 49 13.81 -2.40 10.13
C TYR A 49 14.04 -0.95 10.51
N ILE A 50 13.73 -0.01 9.61
CA ILE A 50 13.86 1.43 9.88
C ILE A 50 12.93 1.86 11.02
N LEU A 51 11.69 1.36 11.04
CA LEU A 51 10.73 1.64 12.10
C LEU A 51 11.21 1.15 13.48
N LYS A 52 11.98 0.06 13.52
CA LYS A 52 12.61 -0.47 14.74
C LYS A 52 13.94 0.22 15.10
N GLY A 53 14.39 1.19 14.31
CA GLY A 53 15.67 1.87 14.51
C GLY A 53 16.90 1.07 14.07
N SER A 54 16.71 -0.02 13.30
CA SER A 54 17.79 -0.83 12.73
C SER A 54 18.04 -0.49 11.26
N GLN A 55 19.26 -0.74 10.78
CA GLN A 55 19.61 -0.56 9.37
C GLN A 55 18.89 -1.59 8.47
N CYS A 56 18.33 -1.12 7.35
CA CYS A 56 17.79 -2.01 6.33
C CYS A 56 18.92 -2.56 5.44
N GLN A 57 19.06 -3.88 5.38
CA GLN A 57 20.06 -4.56 4.55
C GLN A 57 19.83 -4.39 3.04
N GLN A 58 18.60 -4.07 2.63
CA GLN A 58 18.26 -3.85 1.21
C GLN A 58 18.63 -2.45 0.71
N GLY A 59 18.95 -1.51 1.61
CA GLY A 59 19.31 -0.13 1.25
C GLY A 59 18.31 0.52 0.29
N ALA A 60 18.82 1.15 -0.77
CA ALA A 60 18.00 1.80 -1.79
C ALA A 60 17.03 0.85 -2.53
N LEU A 61 17.35 -0.46 -2.60
CA LEU A 61 16.52 -1.48 -3.25
C LEU A 61 15.30 -1.91 -2.43
N CYS A 62 15.17 -1.43 -1.19
CA CYS A 62 14.01 -1.79 -0.36
C CYS A 62 12.70 -1.29 -0.98
N GLN A 63 11.71 -2.19 -1.08
CA GLN A 63 10.36 -1.86 -1.57
C GLN A 63 9.49 -1.18 -0.50
N PHE A 64 10.01 -1.00 0.72
CA PHE A 64 9.32 -0.34 1.83
C PHE A 64 9.89 1.04 2.11
N CYS A 65 9.05 1.93 2.61
CA CYS A 65 9.44 3.32 2.86
C CYS A 65 10.44 3.40 4.03
N HIS A 66 11.53 4.14 3.82
CA HIS A 66 12.57 4.39 4.83
C HIS A 66 12.35 5.70 5.61
N HIS A 67 11.24 6.39 5.40
CA HIS A 67 10.87 7.50 6.27
C HIS A 67 10.41 6.96 7.63
N GLY A 68 11.01 7.44 8.72
CA GLY A 68 10.67 7.00 10.08
C GLY A 68 9.26 7.45 10.52
N GLN A 69 8.73 8.51 9.92
CA GLN A 69 7.43 9.08 10.27
C GLN A 69 6.37 8.66 9.25
N HIS A 70 5.35 7.93 9.71
CA HIS A 70 4.18 7.59 8.92
C HIS A 70 2.93 7.73 9.79
N SER A 71 1.92 8.39 9.24
CA SER A 71 0.57 8.32 9.80
C SER A 71 0.04 6.89 9.67
N PRO A 72 -0.66 6.35 10.69
CA PRO A 72 -1.24 5.02 10.61
C PRO A 72 -2.26 4.96 9.47
N ILE A 73 -2.02 4.10 8.49
CA ILE A 73 -2.96 3.86 7.39
C ILE A 73 -4.13 3.03 7.96
N PRO A 74 -5.37 3.53 7.91
CA PRO A 74 -6.54 2.78 8.32
C PRO A 74 -6.62 1.46 7.56
N LYS A 75 -6.84 0.36 8.27
CA LYS A 75 -7.03 -0.96 7.66
C LYS A 75 -8.52 -1.24 7.57
N LEU A 76 -8.96 -1.82 6.46
CA LEU A 76 -10.30 -2.39 6.39
C LEU A 76 -10.44 -3.49 7.43
N ASP A 77 -11.56 -3.53 8.16
CA ASP A 77 -11.88 -4.64 9.07
C ASP A 77 -12.19 -5.93 8.28
N GLN A 78 -12.37 -7.06 8.98
CA GLN A 78 -12.62 -8.35 8.34
C GLN A 78 -13.89 -8.34 7.46
N ASN A 79 -14.96 -7.69 7.93
CA ASN A 79 -16.24 -7.63 7.20
C ASN A 79 -16.13 -6.70 5.99
N GLN A 80 -15.45 -5.57 6.13
CA GLN A 80 -15.17 -4.63 5.05
C GLN A 80 -14.32 -5.30 3.96
N ARG A 81 -13.26 -6.03 4.32
CA ARG A 81 -12.44 -6.78 3.36
C ARG A 81 -13.27 -7.82 2.62
N ALA A 82 -14.05 -8.63 3.34
CA ALA A 82 -14.90 -9.65 2.72
C ALA A 82 -15.93 -9.03 1.76
N ARG A 83 -16.46 -7.84 2.07
CA ARG A 83 -17.37 -7.11 1.18
C ARG A 83 -16.67 -6.60 -0.07
N VAL A 84 -15.53 -5.92 0.09
CA VAL A 84 -14.73 -5.42 -1.05
C VAL A 84 -14.36 -6.56 -2.01
N GLN A 85 -14.04 -7.75 -1.48
CA GLN A 85 -13.74 -8.94 -2.29
C GLN A 85 -14.93 -9.51 -3.07
N ARG A 86 -16.18 -9.17 -2.70
CA ARG A 86 -17.40 -9.61 -3.42
C ARG A 86 -17.87 -8.61 -4.47
N LEU A 87 -17.34 -7.39 -4.47
CA LEU A 87 -17.70 -6.39 -5.47
C LEU A 87 -17.17 -6.81 -6.83
N THR A 88 -17.96 -6.53 -7.87
CA THR A 88 -17.46 -6.60 -9.24
C THR A 88 -16.42 -5.52 -9.50
N ASP A 89 -15.61 -5.67 -10.53
CA ASP A 89 -14.59 -4.68 -10.89
C ASP A 89 -15.22 -3.29 -11.13
N GLY A 90 -16.36 -3.20 -11.82
CA GLY A 90 -17.06 -1.93 -12.07
C GLY A 90 -17.54 -1.24 -10.79
N GLU A 91 -18.05 -2.02 -9.84
CA GLU A 91 -18.47 -1.51 -8.53
C GLU A 91 -17.31 -1.04 -7.67
N LEU A 92 -16.24 -1.83 -7.66
CA LEU A 92 -15.02 -1.48 -6.93
C LEU A 92 -14.39 -0.19 -7.49
N LEU A 93 -14.33 -0.05 -8.81
CA LEU A 93 -13.87 1.16 -9.48
C LEU A 93 -14.78 2.35 -9.16
N GLY A 94 -16.09 2.20 -9.29
CA GLY A 94 -17.06 3.25 -8.93
C GLY A 94 -16.99 3.67 -7.46
N LEU A 95 -16.62 2.75 -6.57
CA LEU A 95 -16.38 3.02 -5.16
C LEU A 95 -15.04 3.75 -4.91
N LEU A 96 -13.96 3.33 -5.57
CA LEU A 96 -12.61 3.82 -5.29
C LEU A 96 -12.25 5.13 -6.02
N ILE A 97 -12.70 5.32 -7.28
CA ILE A 97 -12.36 6.48 -8.11
C ILE A 97 -12.64 7.82 -7.39
N PRO A 98 -13.82 8.04 -6.75
CA PRO A 98 -14.07 9.29 -6.04
C PRO A 98 -13.05 9.55 -4.92
N HIS A 99 -12.63 8.51 -4.21
CA HIS A 99 -11.65 8.60 -3.14
C HIS A 99 -10.23 8.80 -3.67
N ILE A 100 -9.87 8.14 -4.77
CA ILE A 100 -8.59 8.36 -5.48
C ILE A 100 -8.50 9.82 -5.93
N ARG A 101 -9.57 10.39 -6.49
CA ARG A 101 -9.64 11.80 -6.90
C ARG A 101 -9.51 12.76 -5.72
N GLU A 102 -10.20 12.49 -4.61
CA GLU A 102 -10.09 13.28 -3.36
C GLU A 102 -8.66 13.26 -2.81
N GLN A 103 -8.01 12.08 -2.77
CA GLN A 103 -6.64 11.92 -2.29
C GLN A 103 -5.62 12.59 -3.23
N ALA A 104 -5.76 12.44 -4.55
CA ALA A 104 -4.88 13.10 -5.51
C ALA A 104 -4.99 14.63 -5.43
N LYS A 105 -6.21 15.16 -5.21
CA LYS A 105 -6.43 16.58 -4.97
C LYS A 105 -5.79 17.04 -3.67
N ALA A 106 -5.94 16.30 -2.58
CA ALA A 106 -5.31 16.63 -1.30
C ALA A 106 -3.78 16.61 -1.39
N ALA A 107 -3.22 15.73 -2.21
CA ALA A 107 -1.78 15.64 -2.49
C ALA A 107 -1.28 16.68 -3.52
N GLY A 108 -2.15 17.50 -4.12
CA GLY A 108 -1.77 18.51 -5.11
C GLY A 108 -1.33 17.94 -6.48
N VAL A 109 -1.66 16.68 -6.78
CA VAL A 109 -1.25 15.99 -8.02
C VAL A 109 -2.44 15.46 -8.83
N LEU A 110 -3.57 16.16 -8.72
CA LEU A 110 -4.80 15.78 -9.41
C LEU A 110 -4.59 15.71 -10.94
N GLU A 111 -3.92 16.69 -11.53
CA GLU A 111 -3.69 16.74 -12.98
C GLU A 111 -2.95 15.51 -13.49
N GLN A 112 -1.90 15.09 -12.78
CA GLN A 112 -1.11 13.90 -13.12
C GLN A 112 -1.89 12.61 -12.83
N ALA A 113 -2.78 12.64 -11.84
CA ALA A 113 -3.62 11.50 -11.51
C ALA A 113 -4.81 11.32 -12.48
N GLU A 114 -5.25 12.37 -13.20
CA GLU A 114 -6.38 12.27 -14.14
C GLU A 114 -6.11 11.29 -15.28
N ASP A 115 -4.86 11.16 -15.76
CA ASP A 115 -4.52 10.14 -16.75
C ASP A 115 -4.72 8.71 -16.22
N PHE A 116 -4.35 8.49 -14.95
CA PHE A 116 -4.59 7.23 -14.27
C PHE A 116 -6.09 7.01 -14.04
N ILE A 117 -6.83 8.02 -13.58
CA ILE A 117 -8.28 7.95 -13.33
C ILE A 117 -9.03 7.65 -14.64
N ARG A 118 -8.72 8.34 -15.74
CA ARG A 118 -9.30 8.07 -17.07
C ARG A 118 -9.07 6.64 -17.53
N THR A 119 -7.89 6.10 -17.24
CA THR A 119 -7.57 4.68 -17.55
C THR A 119 -8.45 3.72 -16.73
N LEU A 120 -8.79 4.07 -15.50
CA LEU A 120 -9.71 3.29 -14.66
C LEU A 120 -11.15 3.41 -15.16
N GLU A 121 -11.62 4.63 -15.45
CA GLU A 121 -12.97 4.92 -15.96
C GLU A 121 -13.23 4.21 -17.29
N GLY A 122 -12.26 4.23 -18.22
CA GLY A 122 -12.38 3.54 -19.51
C GLY A 122 -12.47 2.01 -19.42
N LYS A 123 -12.13 1.43 -18.25
CA LYS A 123 -12.25 -0.01 -17.99
C LYS A 123 -13.47 -0.35 -17.13
N MET A 124 -14.32 0.61 -16.78
CA MET A 124 -15.55 0.34 -16.04
C MET A 124 -16.57 -0.35 -16.96
N PRO A 125 -16.98 -1.60 -16.67
CA PRO A 125 -18.06 -2.23 -17.40
C PRO A 125 -19.39 -1.54 -17.09
N CYS A 126 -20.27 -1.38 -18.10
CA CYS A 126 -21.66 -1.03 -17.89
C CYS A 126 -22.30 -2.11 -17.00
N THR A 127 -22.64 -1.77 -15.75
CA THR A 127 -23.09 -2.76 -14.76
C THR A 127 -24.56 -2.51 -14.42
N GLU A 128 -25.42 -3.50 -14.68
CA GLU A 128 -26.88 -3.38 -14.50
C GLU A 128 -27.43 -4.01 -13.21
N ASN A 129 -26.58 -4.62 -12.38
CA ASN A 129 -26.95 -5.12 -11.05
C ASN A 129 -25.80 -4.93 -10.08
N SER A 130 -26.00 -4.15 -9.01
CA SER A 130 -24.94 -3.72 -8.12
C SER A 130 -25.17 -4.22 -6.69
N GLU A 131 -24.32 -5.14 -6.21
CA GLU A 131 -24.11 -5.53 -4.81
C GLU A 131 -23.99 -4.32 -3.87
N ILE A 132 -23.46 -3.19 -4.36
CA ILE A 132 -23.41 -1.94 -3.60
C ILE A 132 -24.82 -1.48 -3.16
N ASN A 133 -25.83 -1.64 -4.02
CA ASN A 133 -27.21 -1.24 -3.70
C ASN A 133 -27.84 -2.12 -2.62
N ASN A 134 -27.41 -3.39 -2.52
CA ASN A 134 -27.87 -4.34 -1.51
C ASN A 134 -27.20 -4.15 -0.15
N MET A 135 -26.15 -3.31 -0.06
CA MET A 135 -25.44 -3.08 1.19
C MET A 135 -26.24 -2.20 2.16
N PRO A 136 -26.37 -2.59 3.45
CA PRO A 136 -26.91 -1.71 4.48
C PRO A 136 -26.20 -0.35 4.49
N ARG A 137 -26.98 0.74 4.39
CA ARG A 137 -26.45 2.12 4.29
C ARG A 137 -25.41 2.44 5.36
N LYS A 138 -25.62 1.97 6.61
CA LYS A 138 -24.69 2.17 7.73
C LYS A 138 -23.31 1.57 7.46
N GLU A 139 -23.25 0.40 6.84
CA GLU A 139 -21.98 -0.26 6.53
C GLU A 139 -21.29 0.42 5.35
N LEU A 140 -22.04 0.80 4.32
CA LEU A 140 -21.49 1.56 3.19
C LEU A 140 -20.89 2.89 3.67
N CYS A 141 -21.58 3.60 4.57
CA CYS A 141 -21.05 4.81 5.19
C CYS A 141 -19.76 4.55 5.98
N LYS A 142 -19.69 3.45 6.75
CA LYS A 142 -18.47 3.07 7.48
C LYS A 142 -17.32 2.76 6.53
N LEU A 143 -17.58 2.01 5.45
CA LEU A 143 -16.58 1.68 4.44
C LEU A 143 -16.04 2.94 3.76
N LYS A 144 -16.92 3.80 3.24
CA LYS A 144 -16.54 5.09 2.63
C LYS A 144 -15.75 5.97 3.60
N LYS A 145 -16.13 5.98 4.89
CA LYS A 145 -15.38 6.69 5.93
C LYS A 145 -13.97 6.13 6.08
N THR A 146 -13.78 4.81 6.09
CA THR A 146 -12.43 4.22 6.15
C THR A 146 -11.62 4.56 4.90
N LEU A 147 -12.20 4.40 3.70
CA LEU A 147 -11.53 4.67 2.42
C LEU A 147 -11.06 6.13 2.31
N ARG A 148 -11.86 7.08 2.81
CA ARG A 148 -11.51 8.52 2.81
C ARG A 148 -10.21 8.84 3.55
N HIS A 149 -9.84 8.03 4.54
CA HIS A 149 -8.63 8.25 5.35
C HIS A 149 -7.46 7.37 4.89
N MET A 150 -7.63 6.59 3.83
CA MET A 150 -6.55 5.84 3.20
C MET A 150 -5.79 6.74 2.25
N ASN A 151 -4.47 6.58 2.23
CA ASN A 151 -3.62 7.24 1.25
C ASN A 151 -3.78 6.60 -0.16
N LEU A 152 -3.23 7.26 -1.18
CA LEU A 152 -3.45 6.83 -2.57
C LEU A 152 -2.93 5.40 -2.81
N THR A 153 -1.77 5.06 -2.25
CA THR A 153 -1.20 3.70 -2.38
C THR A 153 -2.10 2.63 -1.78
N ALA A 154 -2.72 2.89 -0.64
CA ALA A 154 -3.62 1.95 0.00
C ALA A 154 -4.89 1.73 -0.82
N LEU A 155 -5.45 2.80 -1.42
CA LEU A 155 -6.61 2.70 -2.32
C LEU A 155 -6.26 1.91 -3.59
N VAL A 156 -5.12 2.21 -4.22
CA VAL A 156 -4.67 1.51 -5.44
C VAL A 156 -4.38 0.03 -5.18
N LYS A 157 -3.91 -0.34 -3.98
CA LYS A 157 -3.71 -1.75 -3.60
C LYS A 157 -5.01 -2.56 -3.45
N LEU A 158 -6.16 -1.91 -3.35
CA LEU A 158 -7.45 -2.59 -3.37
C LEU A 158 -7.89 -2.94 -4.80
N LEU A 159 -7.30 -2.31 -5.82
CA LEU A 159 -7.61 -2.59 -7.22
C LEU A 159 -7.05 -3.97 -7.64
N PRO A 160 -7.75 -4.69 -8.52
CA PRO A 160 -7.21 -5.89 -9.14
C PRO A 160 -5.92 -5.58 -9.93
N ALA A 161 -5.01 -6.56 -10.01
CA ALA A 161 -3.67 -6.36 -10.55
C ALA A 161 -3.66 -5.83 -12.00
N GLN A 162 -4.67 -6.18 -12.82
CA GLN A 162 -4.82 -5.72 -14.21
C GLN A 162 -5.10 -4.21 -14.34
N TYR A 163 -5.44 -3.53 -13.25
CA TYR A 163 -5.69 -2.09 -13.21
C TYR A 163 -4.50 -1.29 -12.71
N VAL A 164 -3.49 -1.94 -12.12
CA VAL A 164 -2.26 -1.27 -11.70
C VAL A 164 -1.39 -1.05 -12.93
N THR A 165 -1.48 0.13 -13.51
CA THR A 165 -0.87 0.50 -14.78
C THR A 165 0.43 1.27 -14.59
N ASP A 166 1.22 1.35 -15.67
CA ASP A 166 2.41 2.21 -15.75
C ASP A 166 2.09 3.68 -15.44
N SER A 167 0.85 4.14 -15.69
CA SER A 167 0.40 5.49 -15.33
C SER A 167 0.44 5.73 -13.81
N TYR A 168 0.15 4.72 -12.98
CA TYR A 168 0.32 4.84 -11.54
C TYR A 168 1.79 4.92 -11.11
N GLN A 169 2.67 4.16 -11.78
CA GLN A 169 4.11 4.25 -11.52
C GLN A 169 4.68 5.61 -11.92
N LYS A 170 4.25 6.16 -13.07
CA LYS A 170 4.60 7.52 -13.51
C LYS A 170 4.14 8.57 -12.50
N LEU A 171 2.91 8.46 -12.01
CA LEU A 171 2.39 9.34 -10.96
C LEU A 171 3.27 9.30 -9.71
N ARG A 172 3.64 8.11 -9.23
CA ARG A 172 4.53 7.96 -8.06
C ARG A 172 5.92 8.59 -8.28
N SER A 173 6.48 8.44 -9.47
CA SER A 173 7.78 9.03 -9.82
C SER A 173 7.72 10.55 -9.87
N PHE A 174 6.63 11.12 -10.41
CA PHE A 174 6.42 12.57 -10.43
C PHE A 174 6.36 13.16 -9.02
N VAL A 175 5.62 12.52 -8.11
CA VAL A 175 5.53 12.98 -6.70
C VAL A 175 6.86 12.85 -5.95
N ALA A 176 7.75 11.95 -6.38
CA ALA A 176 9.07 11.77 -5.76
C ALA A 176 10.10 12.82 -6.20
N GLU A 177 9.83 13.58 -7.27
CA GLU A 177 10.77 14.50 -7.89
C GLU A 177 11.13 15.77 -7.08
N PRO A 178 10.25 16.39 -6.26
CA PRO A 178 10.62 17.58 -5.50
C PRO A 178 11.62 17.33 -4.35
N LEU A 179 11.95 16.08 -4.01
CA LEU A 179 12.98 15.77 -3.01
C LEU A 179 14.43 15.82 -3.58
N LYS A 180 14.61 16.22 -4.85
CA LYS A 180 15.92 16.26 -5.53
C LYS A 180 16.67 17.60 -5.43
N PHE A 181 16.14 18.63 -4.77
CA PHE A 181 16.77 19.96 -4.73
C PHE A 181 16.89 20.54 -3.32
N GLU A 182 17.58 19.84 -2.41
CA GLU A 182 18.31 20.47 -1.31
C GLU A 182 19.60 19.66 -1.06
N LEU A 183 20.60 19.91 -1.91
CA LEU A 183 22.00 19.54 -1.69
C LEU A 183 22.88 20.77 -1.96
#